data_AF-A0A060BTG5-F1
#
_entry.id   AF-A0A060BTG5-F1
#
_cell.length_a   1.000
_cell.length_b   1.000
_cell.length_c   1.000
_cell.angle_alpha   90.00
_cell.angle_beta   90.00
_cell.angle_gamma   90.00
#
_symmetry.space_group_name_H-M   'P 1'
#
loop_
_entity.id
_entity.type
_entity.pdbx_description
1 polymer ?
#
loop_
_entity_poly.entity_id
_entity_poly.type
_entity_poly.pdbx_seq_one_letter_code
_entity_poly.pdbx_strand_id
1 'polypeptide(L)' 'MTKIAFILLTHKDPERIIRQAQRLTSTGDFVAIHYDGRASAAEYAPLRQALKDNSRVAFAKRRQKC' A
#
# COMPACT_ATOMS: atom_id res chain seq x y z
N MET A 1 8.24 20.95 -8.67
CA MET A 1 8.31 19.61 -9.28
C MET A 1 6.97 18.93 -9.07
N THR A 2 6.37 18.39 -10.13
CA THR A 2 5.05 17.73 -10.07
C THR A 2 5.14 16.44 -9.29
N LYS A 3 4.12 16.15 -8.47
CA LYS A 3 4.01 14.90 -7.71
C LYS A 3 2.93 14.04 -8.31
N ILE A 4 3.16 12.73 -8.34
CA ILE A 4 2.20 11.73 -8.81
C ILE A 4 1.55 11.06 -7.61
N ALA A 5 0.26 10.76 -7.72
CA ALA A 5 -0.46 9.91 -6.78
C ALA A 5 -0.76 8.57 -7.46
N PHE A 6 -0.15 7.50 -6.96
CA PHE A 6 -0.36 6.15 -7.45
C PHE A 6 -1.45 5.43 -6.66
N ILE A 7 -2.18 4.53 -7.32
CA ILE A 7 -3.10 3.60 -6.68
C ILE A 7 -2.59 2.17 -6.93
N LEU A 8 -2.32 1.43 -5.86
CA LEU A 8 -1.97 0.02 -5.91
C LEU A 8 -3.19 -0.82 -5.52
N LEU A 9 -3.73 -1.56 -6.48
CA LEU A 9 -4.78 -2.56 -6.27
C LEU A 9 -4.12 -3.94 -6.20
N THR A 10 -4.16 -4.57 -5.04
CA THR A 10 -3.31 -5.72 -4.72
C THR A 10 -4.07 -6.76 -3.90
N HIS A 11 -3.67 -8.03 -3.97
CA HIS A 11 -4.38 -9.11 -3.28
C HIS A 11 -3.48 -10.22 -2.71
N LYS A 12 -2.16 -10.17 -2.93
CA LYS A 12 -1.14 -11.14 -2.47
C LYS A 12 0.23 -10.48 -2.36
N ASP A 13 1.20 -11.18 -1.76
CA ASP A 13 2.62 -10.80 -1.71
C ASP A 13 2.87 -9.43 -1.02
N PRO A 14 2.61 -9.35 0.30
CA PRO A 14 2.75 -8.11 1.05
C PRO A 14 4.17 -7.54 1.00
N GLU A 15 5.19 -8.40 0.94
CA GLU A 15 6.59 -7.93 0.89
C GLU A 15 6.90 -7.15 -0.38
N ARG A 16 6.46 -7.66 -1.54
CA ARG A 16 6.68 -6.94 -2.81
C ARG A 16 5.93 -5.60 -2.81
N ILE A 17 4.74 -5.56 -2.23
CA ILE A 17 3.94 -4.33 -2.11
C ILE A 17 4.66 -3.30 -1.22
N ILE A 18 5.23 -3.74 -0.09
CA ILE A 18 6.03 -2.87 0.80
C ILE A 18 7.18 -2.25 0.01
N ARG A 19 7.98 -3.08 -0.67
CA ARG A 19 9.14 -2.62 -1.48
C ARG A 19 8.71 -1.64 -2.58
N GLN A 20 7.59 -1.91 -3.25
CA GLN A 20 7.06 -1.04 -4.29
C GLN A 20 6.58 0.31 -3.74
N ALA A 21 5.83 0.32 -2.64
CA ALA A 21 5.35 1.54 -2.00
C ALA A 21 6.52 2.41 -1.49
N GLN A 22 7.54 1.80 -0.90
CA GLN A 22 8.75 2.50 -0.46
C GLN A 22 9.49 3.13 -1.65
N ARG A 23 9.67 2.38 -2.75
CA ARG A 23 10.32 2.92 -3.97
C ARG A 23 9.56 4.11 -4.54
N LEU A 24 8.24 3.98 -4.71
CA LEU A 24 7.42 5.07 -5.26
C LEU A 24 7.43 6.30 -4.36
N THR A 25 7.39 6.13 -3.04
CA THR A 25 7.41 7.28 -2.12
C THR A 25 8.78 7.91 -1.96
N SER A 26 9.86 7.20 -2.29
CA SER A 26 11.25 7.70 -2.22
C SER A 26 11.53 8.85 -3.19
N THR A 27 10.79 8.95 -4.30
CA THR A 27 10.87 10.05 -5.27
C THR A 27 10.06 11.28 -4.86
N GLY A 28 9.37 11.23 -3.71
CA GLY A 28 8.52 12.31 -3.21
C GLY A 28 7.05 12.21 -3.62
N ASP A 29 6.68 11.12 -4.30
CA ASP A 29 5.31 10.81 -4.72
C ASP A 29 4.48 10.17 -3.62
N PHE A 30 3.18 9.99 -3.88
CA PHE A 30 2.21 9.42 -2.94
C PHE A 30 1.65 8.10 -3.45
N VAL A 31 1.27 7.21 -2.53
CA VAL A 31 0.69 5.91 -2.85
C VAL A 31 -0.55 5.65 -1.99
N ALA A 32 -1.67 5.34 -2.63
CA ALA A 32 -2.84 4.74 -2.00
C ALA A 32 -2.86 3.23 -2.25
N ILE A 33 -2.99 2.43 -1.20
CA ILE A 33 -2.96 0.96 -1.28
C ILE A 33 -4.33 0.39 -0.94
N HIS A 34 -4.88 -0.38 -1.86
CA HIS A 34 -5.98 -1.30 -1.64
C HIS A 34 -5.45 -2.73 -1.60
N TYR A 35 -5.68 -3.42 -0.49
CA TYR A 35 -5.42 -4.84 -0.33
C TYR A 35 -6.77 -5.57 -0.25
N ASP A 36 -7.01 -6.47 -1.18
CA ASP A 36 -8.30 -7.13 -1.39
C ASP A 36 -8.90 -7.70 -0.09
N GLY A 37 -10.21 -7.56 0.09
CA GLY A 37 -10.94 -7.96 1.29
C GLY A 37 -11.06 -9.47 1.51
N ARG A 38 -10.75 -10.30 0.51
CA ARG A 38 -10.69 -11.77 0.60
C ARG A 38 -9.32 -12.26 1.07
N ALA A 39 -8.28 -11.44 0.94
CA ALA A 39 -6.93 -11.81 1.39
C ALA A 39 -6.84 -11.93 2.92
N SER A 40 -5.88 -12.72 3.42
CA SER A 40 -5.81 -13.02 4.84
C SER A 40 -5.46 -11.80 5.69
N ALA A 41 -5.95 -11.76 6.94
CA ALA A 41 -5.52 -10.74 7.90
C ALA A 41 -4.03 -10.87 8.24
N ALA A 42 -3.50 -12.09 8.20
CA ALA A 42 -2.10 -12.41 8.45
C ALA A 42 -1.16 -11.81 7.39
N GLU A 43 -1.58 -11.68 6.14
CA GLU A 43 -0.81 -10.96 5.11
C GLU A 43 -1.00 -9.43 5.20
N TYR A 44 -2.20 -8.98 5.57
CA TYR A 44 -2.52 -7.55 5.61
C TYR A 44 -1.88 -6.81 6.78
N ALA A 45 -1.80 -7.43 7.96
CA ALA A 45 -1.26 -6.78 9.16
C ALA A 45 0.23 -6.40 9.03
N PRO A 46 1.13 -7.27 8.53
CA PRO A 46 2.52 -6.89 8.27
C PRO A 46 2.66 -5.74 7.27
N LEU A 47 1.85 -5.73 6.21
CA LEU A 47 1.83 -4.65 5.23
C LEU A 47 1.48 -3.29 5.86
N ARG A 48 0.43 -3.26 6.70
CA ARG A 48 0.05 -2.06 7.48
C ARG A 48 1.16 -1.62 8.41
N GLN A 49 1.75 -2.55 9.16
CA GLN A 49 2.78 -2.25 10.14
C GLN A 49 4.04 -1.68 9.48
N ALA A 50 4.49 -2.27 8.38
CA ALA A 50 5.72 -1.87 7.69
C ALA A 50 5.65 -0.48 7.07
N LEU A 51 4.44 0.01 6.75
CA LEU A 51 4.24 1.30 6.08
C LEU A 51 3.61 2.37 6.99
N LYS A 52 3.36 2.07 8.27
CA LYS A 52 2.62 2.95 9.18
C LYS A 52 3.25 4.34 9.37
N ASP A 53 4.59 4.41 9.35
CA ASP A 53 5.34 5.64 9.60
C ASP A 53 5.61 6.43 8.30
N ASN A 54 5.22 5.89 7.15
CA ASN A 54 5.39 6.57 5.87
C ASN A 54 4.19 7.50 5.60
N SER A 55 4.38 8.80 5.85
CA SER A 55 3.34 9.83 5.66
C SER A 55 2.88 10.02 4.20
N ARG A 56 3.51 9.33 3.24
CA ARG A 56 3.15 9.36 1.81
C ARG A 56 2.36 8.13 1.37
N VAL A 57 2.10 7.20 2.29
CA VAL A 57 1.28 6.02 2.07
C VAL A 57 -0.07 6.21 2.75
N ALA A 58 -1.14 5.95 2.01
CA ALA A 58 -2.50 5.83 2.53
C ALA A 58 -3.04 4.43 2.26
N PHE A 59 -3.83 3.89 3.19
CA PHE A 59 -4.60 2.67 2.96
C PHE A 59 -6.05 3.00 2.66
N ALA A 60 -6.66 2.27 1.73
CA ALA A 60 -8.09 2.37 1.48
C ALA A 60 -8.88 2.17 2.79
N LYS A 61 -9.85 3.07 3.05
CA LYS A 61 -10.68 3.04 4.27
C LYS A 61 -11.42 1.71 4.46
N ARG A 62 -11.82 1.08 3.36
CA ARG A 62 -12.48 -0.22 3.33
C ARG A 62 -11.73 -1.17 2.39
N ARG A 63 -11.60 -2.43 2.78
CA ARG A 63 -11.09 -3.50 1.90
C ARG A 63 -12.28 -4.11 1.15
N GLN A 64 -12.53 -3.62 -0.05
CA GLN A 64 -13.49 -4.23 -0.98
C GLN A 64 -13.02 -5.63 -1.41
N LYS A 65 -13.97 -6.52 -1.71
CA LYS A 65 -13.71 -7.86 -2.25
C LYS A 65 -13.79 -7.77 -3.78
N CYS A 66 -12.66 -7.60 -4.45
CA CYS A 66 -12.51 -7.48 -5.90
C CYS A 66 -11.80 -8.70 -6.49
#